data_AF-A0A924ZAK0-F1
#
_entry.id   AF-A0A924ZAK0-F1
#
_cell.length_a   1.000
_cell.length_b   1.000
_cell.length_c   1.000
_cell.angle_alpha   90.00
_cell.angle_beta   90.00
_cell.angle_gamma   90.00
#
_symmetry.space_group_name_H-M   'P 1'
#
loop_
_entity.id
_entity.type
_entity.pdbx_description
1 polymer ?
#
loop_
_entity_poly.entity_id
_entity_poly.type
_entity_poly.pdbx_seq_one_letter_code
_entity_poly.pdbx_strand_id
1 'polypeptide(L)'
;MTAPLQGIRIVDLSTVFSGPIAAALLSDQGAEVIKVEALGGDTTRNIGPAKGDLSASFIAANRGKRNLAIDLKAPAALAVVQALLARADVLIENFRPGVMARLGLADADLAQRFPQLIRVSITGFGADGPRAAAKAY
;
A
#
# COMPACT_ATOMS: atom_id res chain seq x y z
N MET A 1 -24.58 -13.11 5.48
CA MET A 1 -23.96 -12.29 6.54
C MET A 1 -23.10 -11.23 5.85
N THR A 2 -23.17 -9.97 6.29
CA THR A 2 -22.31 -8.89 5.79
C THR A 2 -20.91 -9.04 6.38
N ALA A 3 -19.87 -8.90 5.56
CA ALA A 3 -18.49 -8.99 6.04
C ALA A 3 -18.14 -7.74 6.89
N PRO A 4 -17.30 -7.86 7.94
CA PRO A 4 -17.07 -6.75 8.89
C PRO A 4 -16.52 -5.47 8.28
N LEU A 5 -15.76 -5.56 7.18
CA LEU A 5 -15.18 -4.41 6.49
C LEU A 5 -15.88 -4.10 5.16
N GLN A 6 -17.10 -4.62 4.96
CA GLN A 6 -17.87 -4.32 3.77
C GLN A 6 -18.12 -2.81 3.66
N GLY A 7 -17.79 -2.24 2.50
CA GLY A 7 -17.91 -0.80 2.23
C GLY A 7 -16.65 0.00 2.55
N ILE A 8 -15.66 -0.60 3.22
CA ILE A 8 -14.36 0.05 3.48
C ILE A 8 -13.47 -0.07 2.24
N ARG A 9 -12.88 1.04 1.80
CA ARG A 9 -11.90 1.08 0.72
C ARG A 9 -10.50 1.40 1.21
N ILE A 10 -9.53 0.62 0.74
CA ILE A 10 -8.13 0.71 1.11
C ILE A 10 -7.29 0.97 -0.15
N VAL A 11 -6.41 1.98 -0.08
CA VAL A 11 -5.32 2.15 -1.03
C VAL A 11 -4.05 1.58 -0.42
N ASP A 12 -3.51 0.55 -1.07
CA ASP A 12 -2.31 -0.16 -0.63
C ASP A 12 -1.13 0.20 -1.55
N LEU A 13 -0.24 1.09 -1.06
CA LEU A 13 1.01 1.44 -1.74
C LEU A 13 2.16 0.53 -1.31
N SER A 14 1.91 -0.41 -0.39
CA SER A 14 2.95 -1.22 0.20
C SER A 14 3.48 -2.29 -0.74
N THR A 15 4.70 -2.74 -0.46
CA THR A 15 5.41 -3.72 -1.27
C THR A 15 5.92 -4.87 -0.42
N VAL A 16 6.26 -5.99 -1.05
CA VAL A 16 6.84 -7.15 -0.39
C VAL A 16 5.83 -7.85 0.54
N PHE A 17 6.01 -7.85 1.87
CA PHE A 17 5.21 -8.70 2.76
C PHE A 17 4.45 -7.95 3.85
N SER A 18 5.09 -7.05 4.60
CA SER A 18 4.50 -6.48 5.82
C SER A 18 3.17 -5.75 5.59
N GLY A 19 3.16 -4.79 4.67
CA GLY A 19 1.94 -4.10 4.26
C GLY A 19 1.02 -4.98 3.41
N PRO A 20 1.52 -5.72 2.40
CA PRO A 20 0.64 -6.50 1.55
C PRO A 20 -0.17 -7.56 2.30
N ILE A 21 0.45 -8.30 3.23
CA ILE A 21 -0.26 -9.30 4.04
C ILE A 21 -1.31 -8.64 4.92
N ALA A 22 -1.00 -7.50 5.56
CA ALA A 22 -1.97 -6.76 6.36
C ALA A 22 -3.18 -6.35 5.51
N ALA A 23 -2.96 -5.78 4.33
CA ALA A 23 -4.04 -5.39 3.43
C ALA A 23 -4.83 -6.59 2.89
N ALA A 24 -4.19 -7.74 2.62
CA ALA A 24 -4.88 -8.95 2.19
C ALA A 24 -5.79 -9.51 3.28
N LEU A 25 -5.37 -9.48 4.55
CA LEU A 25 -6.23 -9.85 5.68
C LEU A 25 -7.46 -8.95 5.76
N LEU A 26 -7.31 -7.64 5.54
CA LEU A 26 -8.46 -6.72 5.51
C LEU A 26 -9.38 -6.99 4.31
N SER A 27 -8.81 -7.38 3.16
CA SER A 27 -9.58 -7.82 1.99
C SER A 27 -10.41 -9.07 2.29
N ASP A 28 -9.84 -10.07 2.98
CA ASP A 28 -10.55 -11.29 3.39
C ASP A 28 -11.74 -10.97 4.31
N GLN A 29 -11.66 -9.89 5.08
CA GLN A 29 -12.74 -9.38 5.93
C GLN A 29 -13.74 -8.47 5.18
N GLY A 30 -13.63 -8.36 3.85
CA GLY A 30 -14.61 -7.71 2.98
C GLY A 30 -14.27 -6.29 2.51
N ALA A 31 -13.07 -5.77 2.81
CA ALA A 31 -12.64 -4.47 2.32
C ALA A 31 -12.33 -4.50 0.81
N GLU A 32 -12.63 -3.42 0.08
CA GLU A 32 -12.13 -3.22 -1.27
C GLU A 32 -10.70 -2.69 -1.20
N VAL A 33 -9.73 -3.49 -1.62
CA VAL A 33 -8.32 -3.11 -1.60
C VAL A 33 -7.81 -2.85 -3.01
N ILE A 34 -7.28 -1.66 -3.24
CA ILE A 34 -6.63 -1.25 -4.49
C ILE A 34 -5.12 -1.18 -4.21
N LYS A 35 -4.38 -2.18 -4.69
CA LYS A 35 -2.93 -2.15 -4.70
C LYS A 35 -2.44 -1.25 -5.82
N VAL A 36 -1.60 -0.28 -5.46
CA VAL A 36 -0.82 0.49 -6.43
C VAL A 36 0.60 -0.04 -6.42
N GLU A 37 1.09 -0.46 -7.58
CA GLU A 37 2.45 -0.98 -7.72
C GLU A 37 3.20 -0.32 -8.88
N ALA A 38 4.51 -0.46 -8.89
CA ALA A 38 5.34 0.02 -9.99
C ALA A 38 4.98 -0.70 -11.30
N LEU A 39 5.34 -0.13 -12.45
CA LEU A 39 5.08 -0.73 -13.77
C LEU A 39 5.73 -2.11 -13.95
N GLY A 40 6.85 -2.38 -13.26
CA GLY A 40 7.48 -3.70 -13.22
C GLY A 40 6.85 -4.67 -12.20
N GLY A 41 5.81 -4.24 -11.50
CA GLY A 41 5.12 -4.98 -10.45
C GLY A 41 5.85 -5.00 -9.10
N ASP A 42 5.20 -5.60 -8.10
CA ASP A 42 5.82 -5.90 -6.81
C ASP A 42 6.89 -7.01 -6.97
N THR A 43 8.04 -6.85 -6.30
CA THR A 43 9.12 -7.85 -6.32
C THR A 43 8.64 -9.25 -5.96
N THR A 44 7.65 -9.37 -5.08
CA THR A 44 7.09 -10.67 -4.68
C THR A 44 6.51 -11.45 -5.84
N ARG A 45 6.09 -10.80 -6.96
CA ARG A 45 5.62 -11.49 -8.18
C ARG A 45 6.62 -12.51 -8.71
N ASN A 46 7.91 -12.33 -8.42
CA ASN A 46 9.02 -13.16 -8.90
C ASN A 46 9.70 -13.97 -7.79
N ILE A 47 9.16 -14.02 -6.57
CA ILE A 47 9.75 -14.74 -5.44
C ILE A 47 9.08 -16.11 -5.26
N GLY A 48 9.88 -17.17 -5.37
CA GLY A 48 9.43 -18.55 -5.12
C GLY A 48 8.74 -19.21 -6.32
N PRO A 49 8.10 -20.38 -6.12
CA PRO A 49 7.42 -21.10 -7.19
C PRO A 49 6.32 -20.26 -7.83
N ALA A 50 6.19 -20.34 -9.15
CA ALA A 50 5.20 -19.57 -9.91
C ALA A 50 4.30 -20.44 -10.77
N LYS A 51 3.08 -19.95 -11.02
CA LYS A 51 2.15 -20.51 -12.00
C LYS A 51 1.68 -19.37 -12.91
N GLY A 52 2.09 -19.41 -14.17
CA GLY A 52 1.95 -18.25 -15.06
C GLY A 52 2.79 -17.08 -14.55
N ASP A 53 2.24 -15.87 -14.62
CA ASP A 53 2.97 -14.62 -14.30
C ASP A 53 2.98 -14.27 -12.80
N LEU A 54 2.46 -15.16 -11.93
CA LEU A 54 2.33 -14.92 -10.50
C LEU A 54 3.05 -15.99 -9.68
N SER A 55 3.91 -15.55 -8.77
CA SER A 55 4.46 -16.42 -7.74
C SER A 55 3.45 -16.76 -6.64
N ALA A 56 3.68 -17.88 -5.95
CA ALA A 56 2.96 -18.26 -4.75
C ALA A 56 3.07 -17.18 -3.65
N SER A 57 4.23 -16.53 -3.51
CA SER A 57 4.44 -15.45 -2.54
C SER A 57 3.55 -14.23 -2.82
N PHE A 58 3.45 -13.81 -4.08
CA PHE A 58 2.59 -12.69 -4.45
C PHE A 58 1.12 -13.04 -4.25
N ILE A 59 0.69 -14.23 -4.67
CA ILE A 59 -0.69 -14.69 -4.50
C ILE A 59 -1.06 -14.71 -3.01
N ALA A 60 -0.20 -15.29 -2.16
CA ALA A 60 -0.43 -15.34 -0.73
C ALA A 60 -0.56 -13.93 -0.12
N ALA A 61 0.28 -12.99 -0.52
CA ALA A 61 0.31 -11.63 0.05
C ALA A 61 -0.70 -10.65 -0.58
N ASN A 62 -1.30 -10.96 -1.74
CA ASN A 62 -2.13 -10.01 -2.49
C ASN A 62 -3.47 -10.57 -3.00
N ARG A 63 -3.89 -11.75 -2.54
CA ARG A 63 -5.25 -12.28 -2.80
C ARG A 63 -6.33 -11.25 -2.46
N GLY A 64 -7.43 -11.28 -3.21
CA GLY A 64 -8.60 -10.41 -3.01
C GLY A 64 -8.43 -8.97 -3.50
N LYS A 65 -7.19 -8.51 -3.75
CA LYS A 65 -6.93 -7.12 -4.15
C LYS A 65 -7.15 -6.88 -5.64
N ARG A 66 -7.57 -5.66 -5.98
CA ARG A 66 -7.48 -5.09 -7.32
C ARG A 66 -6.11 -4.45 -7.48
N ASN A 67 -5.57 -4.44 -8.69
CA ASN A 67 -4.22 -3.93 -8.95
C ASN A 67 -4.23 -2.80 -9.99
N LEU A 68 -3.45 -1.76 -9.74
CA LEU A 68 -3.23 -0.63 -10.62
C LEU A 68 -1.73 -0.33 -10.68
N ALA A 69 -1.13 -0.53 -11.86
CA ALA A 69 0.27 -0.21 -12.08
C ALA A 69 0.45 1.28 -12.40
N ILE A 70 1.27 1.99 -11.62
CA ILE A 70 1.60 3.41 -11.81
C ILE A 70 3.09 3.61 -11.52
N ASP A 71 3.78 4.37 -12.37
CA ASP A 71 5.05 4.96 -11.97
C ASP A 71 4.80 6.15 -11.05
N LEU A 72 4.96 5.96 -9.74
CA LEU A 72 4.73 7.00 -8.73
C LEU A 72 5.68 8.21 -8.87
N LYS A 73 6.73 8.13 -9.70
CA LYS A 73 7.61 9.25 -9.99
C LYS A 73 7.13 10.10 -11.17
N ALA A 74 6.16 9.62 -11.94
CA ALA A 74 5.62 10.38 -13.05
C ALA A 74 4.86 11.62 -12.54
N PRO A 75 4.96 12.78 -13.21
CA PRO A 75 4.31 14.02 -12.76
C PRO A 75 2.80 13.89 -12.53
N ALA A 76 2.13 13.04 -13.31
CA ALA A 76 0.69 12.80 -13.21
C ALA A 76 0.29 11.80 -12.11
N ALA A 77 1.24 11.03 -11.56
CA ALA A 77 0.92 9.93 -10.64
C ALA A 77 0.32 10.43 -9.33
N LEU A 78 0.81 11.57 -8.81
CA LEU A 78 0.28 12.16 -7.58
C LEU A 78 -1.21 12.46 -7.71
N ALA A 79 -1.65 13.02 -8.84
CA ALA A 79 -3.06 13.33 -9.07
C ALA A 79 -3.92 12.06 -9.09
N VAL A 80 -3.42 10.97 -9.69
CA VAL A 80 -4.12 9.67 -9.71
C VAL A 80 -4.23 9.10 -8.30
N VAL A 81 -3.14 9.10 -7.53
CA VAL A 81 -3.15 8.60 -6.14
C VAL A 81 -4.09 9.44 -5.27
N GLN A 82 -4.06 10.77 -5.38
CA GLN A 82 -4.98 11.64 -4.66
C GLN A 82 -6.45 11.38 -5.03
N ALA A 83 -6.75 11.08 -6.29
CA ALA A 83 -8.10 10.72 -6.72
C ALA A 83 -8.57 9.37 -6.13
N LEU A 84 -7.64 8.41 -5.96
CA LEU A 84 -7.95 7.16 -5.24
C LEU A 84 -8.21 7.43 -3.75
N LEU A 85 -7.34 8.23 -3.12
CA LEU A 85 -7.43 8.58 -1.70
C LEU A 85 -8.68 9.39 -1.35
N ALA A 86 -9.17 10.23 -2.27
CA ALA A 86 -10.42 10.96 -2.09
C ALA A 86 -11.66 10.08 -1.87
N ARG A 87 -11.54 8.77 -2.18
CA ARG A 87 -12.61 7.78 -2.03
C ARG A 87 -12.22 6.64 -1.09
N ALA A 88 -11.07 6.74 -0.43
CA ALA A 88 -10.52 5.69 0.42
C ALA A 88 -10.67 6.06 1.89
N ASP A 89 -10.86 5.04 2.72
CA ASP A 89 -10.91 5.18 4.17
C ASP A 89 -9.54 4.92 4.79
N VAL A 90 -8.71 4.10 4.15
CA VAL A 90 -7.39 3.71 4.66
C VAL A 90 -6.32 3.83 3.57
N LEU A 91 -5.17 4.38 3.94
CA LEU A 91 -3.92 4.32 3.19
C LEU A 91 -2.91 3.45 3.94
N ILE A 92 -2.39 2.41 3.28
CA ILE A 92 -1.34 1.52 3.80
C ILE A 92 -0.06 1.71 2.97
N GLU A 93 1.07 1.91 3.65
CA GLU A 93 2.39 1.97 3.03
C GLU A 93 3.48 1.39 3.95
N ASN A 94 4.58 0.97 3.36
CA ASN A 94 5.75 0.45 4.09
C ASN A 94 7.08 0.97 3.54
N PHE A 95 7.08 2.21 3.06
CA PHE A 95 8.27 2.86 2.56
C PHE A 95 9.16 3.35 3.71
N ARG A 96 10.40 3.69 3.37
CA ARG A 96 11.30 4.32 4.33
C ARG A 96 10.80 5.71 4.72
N PRO A 97 11.15 6.19 5.94
CA PRO A 97 10.88 7.56 6.34
C PRO A 97 11.30 8.58 5.26
N GLY A 98 10.40 9.52 4.98
CA GLY A 98 10.59 10.59 3.98
C GLY A 98 10.29 10.21 2.53
N VAL A 99 10.01 8.95 2.19
CA VAL A 99 9.60 8.59 0.80
C VAL A 99 8.24 9.19 0.47
N MET A 100 7.25 9.07 1.35
CA MET A 100 5.92 9.64 1.15
C MET A 100 5.95 11.15 0.93
N ALA A 101 6.79 11.88 1.67
CA ALA A 101 6.98 13.32 1.45
C ALA A 101 7.55 13.63 0.05
N ARG A 102 8.53 12.85 -0.43
CA ARG A 102 9.07 13.00 -1.80
C ARG A 102 8.03 12.70 -2.88
N LEU A 103 7.04 11.88 -2.58
CA LEU A 103 5.91 11.59 -3.47
C LEU A 103 4.80 12.64 -3.40
N GLY A 104 4.93 13.70 -2.57
CA GLY A 104 3.89 14.71 -2.38
C GLY A 104 2.72 14.23 -1.52
N LEU A 105 2.96 13.24 -0.67
CA LEU A 105 1.99 12.59 0.22
C LEU A 105 2.47 12.68 1.68
N ALA A 106 2.97 13.84 2.10
CA ALA A 106 3.42 14.04 3.48
C ALA A 106 2.24 14.00 4.47
N ASP A 107 2.54 13.77 5.74
CA ASP A 107 1.52 13.61 6.78
C ASP A 107 0.64 14.82 7.01
N ALA A 108 1.23 16.01 7.02
CA ALA A 108 0.48 17.24 7.10
C ALA A 108 -0.46 17.42 5.89
N ASP A 109 0.02 17.15 4.67
CA ASP A 109 -0.76 17.32 3.44
C ASP A 109 -1.95 16.35 3.38
N LEU A 110 -1.72 15.10 3.76
CA LEU A 110 -2.76 14.08 3.79
C LEU A 110 -3.80 14.37 4.88
N ALA A 111 -3.38 14.79 6.07
CA ALA A 111 -4.30 15.15 7.15
C ALA A 111 -5.16 16.37 6.77
N GLN A 112 -4.58 17.34 6.07
CA GLN A 112 -5.32 18.53 5.61
C GLN A 112 -6.31 18.19 4.49
N ARG A 113 -5.91 17.37 3.50
CA ARG A 113 -6.73 17.06 2.32
C ARG A 113 -7.78 15.97 2.58
N PHE A 114 -7.45 14.99 3.39
CA PHE A 114 -8.28 13.81 3.67
C PHE A 114 -8.38 13.58 5.18
N PRO A 115 -9.10 14.45 5.92
CA PRO A 115 -9.10 14.44 7.38
C PRO A 115 -9.68 13.17 8.02
N GLN A 116 -10.43 12.36 7.26
CA GLN A 116 -10.99 11.08 7.72
C GLN A 116 -10.14 9.87 7.32
N LEU A 117 -9.07 10.07 6.55
CA LEU A 117 -8.23 8.99 6.05
C LEU A 117 -7.39 8.40 7.19
N ILE A 118 -7.61 7.12 7.47
CA ILE A 118 -6.76 6.36 8.39
C ILE A 118 -5.44 6.05 7.70
N ARG A 119 -4.34 6.33 8.39
CA ARG A 119 -2.99 6.13 7.86
C ARG A 119 -2.27 5.02 8.60
N VAL A 120 -1.77 4.06 7.83
CA VAL A 120 -0.97 2.94 8.33
C VAL A 120 0.40 2.99 7.66
N SER A 121 1.42 3.34 8.44
CA SER A 121 2.82 3.31 8.03
C SER A 121 3.53 2.14 8.73
N ILE A 122 4.19 1.29 7.95
CA ILE A 122 4.94 0.15 8.48
C ILE A 122 6.43 0.34 8.15
N THR A 123 7.25 0.58 9.16
CA THR A 123 8.69 0.74 9.02
C THR A 123 9.43 -0.29 9.87
N GLY A 124 10.71 -0.55 9.54
CA GLY A 124 11.49 -1.56 10.26
C GLY A 124 11.75 -1.25 11.73
N PHE A 125 11.94 0.02 12.08
CA PHE A 125 12.32 0.47 13.42
C PHE A 125 11.48 1.64 13.93
N GLY A 126 10.37 1.97 13.27
CA GLY A 126 9.60 3.19 13.55
C GLY A 126 10.08 4.39 12.73
N ALA A 127 9.31 5.48 12.80
CA ALA A 127 9.61 6.75 12.13
C ALA A 127 10.69 7.56 12.87
N ASP A 128 10.89 7.29 14.17
CA ASP A 128 11.74 8.05 15.07
C ASP A 128 12.88 7.20 15.66
N GLY A 129 13.87 7.90 16.22
CA GLY A 129 14.99 7.28 16.92
C GLY A 129 16.20 6.94 16.03
N PRO A 130 17.30 6.50 16.64
CA PRO A 130 18.61 6.40 15.97
C PRO A 130 18.66 5.35 14.85
N ARG A 131 17.68 4.43 14.80
CA ARG A 131 17.59 3.37 13.77
C ARG A 131 16.49 3.60 12.74
N ALA A 132 15.76 4.73 12.76
CA ALA A 132 14.66 5.00 11.84
C ALA A 132 15.07 4.89 10.36
N ALA A 133 16.31 5.25 10.02
CA ALA A 133 16.85 5.16 8.66
C ALA A 133 17.46 3.78 8.31
N ALA A 134 17.55 2.86 9.28
CA ALA A 134 18.16 1.55 9.07
C ALA A 134 17.25 0.62 8.25
N LYS A 135 17.86 -0.31 7.50
CA LYS A 135 17.10 -1.34 6.76
C LYS A 135 16.66 -2.46 7.71
N ALA A 136 15.44 -2.94 7.53
CA ALA A 136 14.94 -4.18 8.10
C ALA A 136 14.31 -5.00 6.98
N TYR A 137 14.42 -6.32 7.07
CA TYR A 137 13.91 -7.29 6.08
C TYR A 137 13.07 -8.33 6.80
#